data_AF-A0A059LBL4-F1
#
_entry.id   AF-A0A059LBL4-F1
#
_cell.length_a   1.000
_cell.length_b   1.000
_cell.length_c   1.000
_cell.angle_alpha   90.00
_cell.angle_beta   90.00
_cell.angle_gamma   90.00
#
_symmetry.space_group_name_H-M   'P 1'
#
loop_
_entity.id
_entity.type
_entity.pdbx_description
1 polymer ?
#
loop_
_entity_poly.entity_id
_entity_poly.type
_entity_poly.pdbx_seq_one_letter_code
_entity_poly.pdbx_strand_id
1 'polypeptide(L)'
;PRKVRRAALKVALSAKAAEGRLLLVDAVALDSCQTRRMDEALRALLAGFPRRSVVLSEVDFEGPVTRGKKKQRVPEEGEGGAQDSEASNDANSSNDANTLTSTPKPTSSSSPANARLAASNLPWVECLPSKGLTVLSILKRDVLVLSTASADSLAERLSRPLSRGIHRRRAAL
;
A
#
# COMPACT_ATOMS: atom_id res chain seq x y z
N PRO A 1 -24.88 13.17 9.65
CA PRO A 1 -25.51 11.87 9.95
C PRO A 1 -24.70 10.68 9.36
N ARG A 2 -24.53 9.57 10.09
CA ARG A 2 -23.68 8.42 9.65
C ARG A 2 -24.12 7.80 8.32
N LYS A 3 -25.44 7.69 8.11
CA LYS A 3 -26.05 7.17 6.88
C LYS A 3 -25.67 8.00 5.64
N VAL A 4 -25.81 9.33 5.74
CA VAL A 4 -25.49 10.26 4.66
C VAL A 4 -24.01 10.21 4.31
N ARG A 5 -23.11 10.14 5.32
CA ARG A 5 -21.67 10.03 5.06
C ARG A 5 -21.32 8.77 4.28
N ARG A 6 -21.93 7.63 4.61
CA ARG A 6 -21.73 6.39 3.85
C ARG A 6 -22.24 6.50 2.41
N ALA A 7 -23.44 7.06 2.21
CA ALA A 7 -23.99 7.27 0.88
C ALA A 7 -23.10 8.18 0.04
N ALA A 8 -22.64 9.30 0.61
CA ALA A 8 -21.72 10.22 -0.06
C ALA A 8 -20.40 9.55 -0.46
N LEU A 9 -19.87 8.64 0.37
CA LEU A 9 -18.66 7.90 0.04
C LEU A 9 -18.87 6.94 -1.14
N LYS A 10 -20.01 6.24 -1.19
CA LYS A 10 -20.38 5.40 -2.34
C LYS A 10 -20.50 6.22 -3.63
N VAL A 11 -21.18 7.37 -3.55
CA VAL A 11 -21.35 8.27 -4.71
C VAL A 11 -20.01 8.80 -5.21
N ALA A 12 -19.13 9.24 -4.31
CA ALA A 12 -17.80 9.74 -4.69
C ALA A 12 -16.94 8.66 -5.35
N LEU A 13 -16.96 7.43 -4.83
CA LEU A 13 -16.27 6.29 -5.46
C LEU A 13 -16.86 5.95 -6.83
N SER A 14 -18.19 5.92 -6.94
CA SER A 14 -18.88 5.66 -8.21
C SER A 14 -18.57 6.72 -9.26
N ALA A 15 -18.49 7.99 -8.86
CA ALA A 15 -18.12 9.08 -9.77
C ALA A 15 -16.69 8.90 -10.30
N LYS A 16 -15.72 8.57 -9.43
CA LYS A 16 -14.34 8.31 -9.86
C LYS A 16 -14.21 7.10 -10.78
N ALA A 17 -14.97 6.04 -10.52
CA ALA A 17 -15.01 4.88 -11.39
C ALA A 17 -15.60 5.23 -12.77
N ALA A 18 -16.71 5.97 -12.81
CA ALA A 18 -17.34 6.41 -14.06
C ALA A 18 -16.45 7.35 -14.88
N GLU A 19 -15.64 8.18 -14.23
CA GLU A 19 -14.64 9.05 -14.87
C GLU A 19 -13.39 8.30 -15.35
N GLY A 20 -13.24 7.01 -15.02
CA GLY A 20 -12.01 6.24 -15.30
C GLY A 20 -10.79 6.70 -14.48
N ARG A 21 -11.02 7.36 -13.34
CA ARG A 21 -9.97 7.91 -12.45
C ARG A 21 -9.77 7.11 -11.17
N LEU A 22 -10.34 5.91 -11.10
CA LEU A 22 -10.12 4.95 -10.03
C LEU A 22 -9.22 3.85 -10.57
N LEU A 23 -8.04 3.71 -9.99
CA LEU A 23 -7.05 2.71 -10.36
C LEU A 23 -6.94 1.67 -9.26
N LEU A 24 -6.97 0.40 -9.64
CA LEU A 24 -6.72 -0.72 -8.75
C LEU A 24 -5.28 -1.22 -8.99
N VAL A 25 -4.52 -1.40 -7.92
CA VAL A 25 -3.14 -1.90 -7.96
C VAL A 25 -3.02 -3.09 -7.02
N ASP A 26 -2.14 -4.04 -7.29
CA ASP A 26 -1.96 -5.21 -6.42
C ASP A 26 -1.38 -4.82 -5.06
N ALA A 27 -0.32 -4.01 -5.05
CA ALA A 27 0.33 -3.55 -3.84
C ALA A 27 0.93 -2.15 -3.99
N VAL A 28 0.91 -1.37 -2.91
CA VAL A 28 1.58 -0.07 -2.81
C VAL A 28 2.80 -0.22 -1.91
N ALA A 29 3.90 -0.75 -2.47
CA ALA A 29 5.13 -1.01 -1.74
C ALA A 29 6.34 -0.37 -2.44
N LEU A 30 7.32 0.09 -1.65
CA LEU A 30 8.58 0.63 -2.16
C LEU A 30 9.77 0.05 -1.39
N ASP A 31 10.81 -0.34 -2.12
CA ASP A 31 12.07 -0.84 -1.55
C ASP A 31 12.87 0.23 -0.80
N SER A 32 12.66 1.50 -1.14
CA SER A 32 13.30 2.63 -0.48
C SER A 32 12.32 3.77 -0.24
N CYS A 33 12.50 4.51 0.84
CA CYS A 33 11.69 5.68 1.21
C CYS A 33 12.03 6.93 0.37
N GLN A 34 12.54 6.76 -0.85
CA GLN A 34 12.97 7.86 -1.70
C GLN A 34 11.78 8.48 -2.43
N THR A 35 11.60 9.79 -2.20
CA THR A 35 10.55 10.60 -2.82
C THR A 35 10.68 10.65 -4.34
N ARG A 36 11.93 10.65 -4.85
CA ARG A 36 12.21 10.64 -6.29
C ARG A 36 11.72 9.36 -6.97
N ARG A 37 11.96 8.20 -6.36
CA ARG A 37 11.48 6.90 -6.89
C ARG A 37 9.95 6.83 -6.87
N MET A 38 9.32 7.35 -5.81
CA MET A 38 7.86 7.46 -5.74
C MET A 38 7.32 8.39 -6.84
N ASP A 39 7.92 9.56 -7.03
CA ASP A 39 7.48 10.52 -8.06
C ASP A 39 7.64 9.95 -9.47
N GLU A 40 8.74 9.25 -9.76
CA GLU A 40 8.97 8.58 -11.04
C GLU A 40 7.92 7.49 -11.32
N ALA A 41 7.66 6.62 -10.34
CA ALA A 41 6.63 5.58 -10.45
C ALA A 41 5.23 6.18 -10.66
N LEU A 42 4.88 7.24 -9.92
CA LEU A 42 3.61 7.93 -10.08
C LEU A 42 3.51 8.65 -11.41
N ARG A 43 4.59 9.24 -11.93
CA ARG A 43 4.60 9.86 -13.26
C ARG A 43 4.37 8.83 -14.35
N ALA A 44 5.00 7.65 -14.24
CA ALA A 44 4.80 6.56 -15.19
C ALA A 44 3.34 6.05 -15.14
N LEU A 45 2.81 5.81 -13.93
CA LEU A 45 1.45 5.32 -13.72
C LEU A 45 0.37 6.33 -14.16
N LEU A 46 0.66 7.62 -14.04
CA LEU A 46 -0.29 8.70 -14.34
C LEU A 46 -0.07 9.38 -15.70
N ALA A 47 0.77 8.82 -16.58
CA ALA A 47 1.15 9.46 -17.84
C ALA A 47 -0.04 9.83 -18.74
N GLY A 48 -1.16 9.11 -18.62
CA GLY A 48 -2.39 9.36 -19.37
C GLY A 48 -3.37 10.37 -18.75
N PHE A 49 -3.10 10.89 -17.55
CA PHE A 49 -4.03 11.79 -16.85
C PHE A 49 -3.61 13.25 -16.94
N PRO A 50 -4.55 14.20 -17.16
CA PRO A 50 -4.22 15.62 -17.31
C PRO A 50 -3.74 16.27 -16.00
N ARG A 51 -4.04 15.66 -14.84
CA ARG A 51 -3.67 16.18 -13.52
C ARG A 51 -3.09 15.08 -12.65
N ARG A 52 -2.04 15.42 -11.90
CA ARG A 52 -1.21 14.48 -11.12
C ARG A 52 -1.58 14.40 -9.63
N SER A 53 -2.78 14.85 -9.24
CA SER A 53 -3.19 14.81 -7.85
C SER A 53 -3.76 13.43 -7.50
N VAL A 54 -3.16 12.76 -6.51
CA VAL A 54 -3.42 11.34 -6.22
C VAL A 54 -3.69 11.10 -4.75
N VAL A 55 -4.67 10.24 -4.48
CA VAL A 55 -4.80 9.57 -3.18
C VAL A 55 -4.39 8.12 -3.33
N LEU A 56 -3.43 7.68 -2.53
CA LEU A 56 -3.06 6.28 -2.38
C LEU A 56 -3.75 5.73 -1.12
N SER A 57 -4.50 4.63 -1.26
CA SER A 57 -5.09 3.96 -0.10
C SER A 57 -4.56 2.54 0.06
N GLU A 58 -4.04 2.27 1.26
CA GLU A 58 -3.58 0.94 1.67
C GLU A 58 -4.12 0.55 3.08
N VAL A 59 -4.25 -0.75 3.38
CA VAL A 59 -4.62 -1.35 4.67
C VAL A 59 -3.44 -1.27 5.64
N ASP A 60 -2.21 -1.51 5.17
CA ASP A 60 -1.02 -1.66 5.99
C ASP A 60 -0.34 -0.33 6.40
N PHE A 61 -0.97 0.81 6.16
CA PHE A 61 -0.44 2.11 6.61
C PHE A 61 -0.51 2.33 8.14
N GLU A 62 -1.10 1.40 8.90
CA GLU A 62 -1.44 1.55 10.32
C GLU A 62 -0.31 1.18 11.30
N GLY A 63 0.89 0.81 10.81
CA GLY A 63 2.07 0.53 11.63
C GLY A 63 2.82 1.77 12.15
N PRO A 64 3.60 1.64 13.25
CA PRO A 64 4.45 2.73 13.72
C PRO A 64 5.50 3.07 12.66
N VAL A 65 5.47 4.31 12.18
CA VAL A 65 6.52 4.85 11.31
C VAL A 65 7.77 5.01 12.16
N THR A 66 8.59 3.95 12.23
CA THR A 66 9.92 4.07 12.81
C THR A 66 10.72 4.95 11.85
N ARG A 67 11.04 6.17 12.28
CA ARG A 67 12.01 7.03 11.59
C ARG A 67 13.37 6.32 11.69
N GLY A 68 13.62 5.38 10.77
CA GLY A 68 14.88 4.69 10.65
C GLY A 68 15.98 5.73 10.44
N LYS A 69 16.93 5.78 11.39
CA LYS A 69 18.20 6.49 11.21
C LYS A 69 18.78 6.09 9.85
N LYS A 70 19.03 7.09 9.02
CA LYS A 70 19.70 7.01 7.72
C LYS A 70 20.91 6.05 7.83
N LYS A 71 20.82 4.85 7.23
CA LYS A 71 22.03 4.06 6.93
C LYS A 71 22.21 4.04 5.41
N GLN A 72 23.05 4.98 5.02
CA GLN A 72 23.59 5.20 3.72
C GLN A 72 24.70 4.17 3.48
N ARG A 73 24.53 3.30 2.49
CA ARG A 73 25.53 2.87 1.50
C ARG A 73 24.97 1.66 0.75
N VAL A 74 24.56 1.91 -0.49
CA VAL A 74 24.53 0.90 -1.54
C VAL A 74 25.99 0.78 -2.01
N PRO A 75 26.63 -0.40 -2.00
CA PRO A 75 27.74 -0.69 -2.89
C PRO A 75 27.16 -1.19 -4.22
N GLU A 76 27.62 -0.57 -5.29
CA GLU A 76 27.25 -0.88 -6.67
C GLU A 76 27.59 -2.32 -7.06
N GLU A 77 26.81 -2.81 -8.01
CA GLU A 77 27.02 -4.05 -8.74
C GLU A 77 28.33 -4.01 -9.53
N GLY A 78 29.00 -5.15 -9.59
CA GLY A 78 30.07 -5.43 -10.52
C GLY A 78 29.91 -6.84 -11.05
N GLU A 79 29.30 -6.95 -12.23
CA GLU A 79 29.37 -8.14 -13.08
C GLU A 79 30.83 -8.34 -13.55
N GLY A 80 31.28 -9.59 -13.62
CA GLY A 80 32.59 -9.96 -14.15
C GLY A 80 32.90 -11.44 -13.96
N GLY A 81 32.95 -12.18 -15.07
CA GLY A 81 33.00 -13.64 -15.14
C GLY A 81 34.36 -14.31 -14.87
N ALA A 82 34.25 -15.63 -14.65
CA ALA A 82 35.16 -16.75 -14.97
C ALA A 82 36.61 -16.75 -14.45
N GLN A 83 36.95 -17.74 -13.59
CA GLN A 83 37.71 -18.97 -13.93
C GLN A 83 38.10 -19.77 -12.67
N ASP A 84 37.79 -21.07 -12.73
CA ASP A 84 38.53 -22.27 -12.29
C ASP A 84 39.44 -22.24 -11.05
N SER A 85 39.14 -23.10 -10.06
CA SER A 85 39.98 -24.27 -9.73
C SER A 85 39.46 -25.05 -8.51
N GLU A 86 39.32 -26.35 -8.73
CA GLU A 86 39.29 -27.52 -7.86
C GLU A 86 39.69 -27.35 -6.37
N ALA A 87 38.85 -27.90 -5.48
CA ALA A 87 39.31 -28.78 -4.41
C ALA A 87 38.14 -29.64 -3.92
N SER A 88 38.33 -30.95 -4.07
CA SER A 88 37.64 -32.04 -3.39
C SER A 88 37.33 -31.75 -1.93
N ASN A 89 36.17 -32.19 -1.45
CA ASN A 89 36.11 -32.93 -0.19
C ASN A 89 34.91 -33.88 -0.18
N ASP A 90 35.23 -35.12 0.13
CA ASP A 90 34.40 -36.29 0.23
C ASP A 90 33.34 -36.20 1.34
N ALA A 91 32.23 -36.89 1.08
CA ALA A 91 31.38 -37.62 2.03
C ALA A 91 30.86 -36.88 3.28
N ASN A 92 29.54 -36.64 3.31
CA ASN A 92 28.74 -37.40 4.28
C ASN A 92 27.30 -37.64 3.81
N SER A 93 26.85 -38.82 4.20
CA SER A 93 25.64 -39.54 3.82
C SER A 93 24.37 -38.95 4.42
N SER A 94 23.29 -39.08 3.65
CA SER A 94 21.90 -39.34 4.06
C SER A 94 21.29 -38.45 5.16
N ASN A 95 20.39 -37.56 4.75
CA ASN A 95 19.13 -37.31 5.46
C ASN A 95 18.05 -36.88 4.45
N ASP A 96 17.24 -37.85 4.06
CA ASP A 96 16.04 -37.65 3.25
C ASP A 96 14.92 -36.99 4.07
N ALA A 97 14.14 -36.19 3.34
CA ALA A 97 12.84 -35.64 3.69
C ALA A 97 12.81 -34.46 4.69
N ASN A 98 13.19 -33.28 4.20
CA ASN A 98 12.46 -32.06 4.56
C ASN A 98 11.92 -31.41 3.28
N THR A 99 10.64 -31.67 2.99
CA THR A 99 9.87 -31.01 1.93
C THR A 99 9.70 -29.54 2.32
N LEU A 100 10.75 -28.76 2.07
CA LEU A 100 10.75 -27.31 2.09
C LEU A 100 9.81 -26.84 0.98
N THR A 101 8.54 -26.67 1.35
CA THR A 101 7.72 -25.62 0.74
C THR A 101 8.50 -24.32 0.93
N SER A 102 9.23 -23.93 -0.11
CA SER A 102 9.80 -22.62 -0.24
C SER A 102 8.64 -21.67 -0.47
N THR A 103 7.86 -21.39 0.58
CA THR A 103 7.19 -20.10 0.69
C THR A 103 8.28 -19.05 0.45
N PRO A 104 8.22 -18.26 -0.63
CA PRO A 104 9.17 -17.18 -0.82
C PRO A 104 9.03 -16.25 0.39
N LYS A 105 10.06 -16.24 1.23
CA LYS A 105 10.21 -15.30 2.35
C LYS A 105 10.11 -13.90 1.75
N PRO A 106 9.14 -13.05 2.15
CA PRO A 106 9.05 -11.70 1.62
C PRO A 106 10.36 -10.99 1.95
N THR A 107 11.10 -10.64 0.91
CA THR A 107 12.32 -9.85 0.97
C THR A 107 12.07 -8.62 1.84
N SER A 108 12.89 -8.43 2.87
CA SER A 108 12.71 -7.46 3.96
C SER A 108 12.88 -5.98 3.58
N SER A 109 12.65 -5.59 2.33
CA SER A 109 12.92 -4.24 1.79
C SER A 109 11.68 -3.49 1.32
N SER A 110 10.69 -4.15 0.72
CA SER A 110 9.51 -3.51 0.13
C SER A 110 8.38 -3.33 1.15
N SER A 111 8.47 -2.29 1.98
CA SER A 111 7.44 -2.01 2.98
C SER A 111 6.44 -0.94 2.50
N PRO A 112 5.12 -1.10 2.73
CA PRO A 112 4.14 -0.03 2.54
C PRO A 112 4.42 1.19 3.43
N ALA A 113 5.15 1.03 4.54
CA ALA A 113 5.58 2.15 5.39
C ALA A 113 6.55 3.11 4.67
N ASN A 114 7.43 2.57 3.82
CA ASN A 114 8.36 3.38 3.01
C ASN A 114 7.59 4.23 2.00
N ALA A 115 6.53 3.67 1.41
CA ALA A 115 5.64 4.37 0.48
C ALA A 115 4.93 5.54 1.17
N ARG A 116 4.45 5.36 2.42
CA ARG A 116 3.84 6.44 3.20
C ARG A 116 4.81 7.60 3.44
N LEU A 117 6.04 7.29 3.85
CA LEU A 117 7.08 8.27 4.11
C LEU A 117 7.42 9.05 2.83
N ALA A 118 7.67 8.35 1.73
CA ALA A 118 8.01 8.97 0.45
C ALA A 118 6.85 9.85 -0.09
N ALA A 119 5.61 9.36 -0.02
CA ALA A 119 4.45 10.09 -0.50
C ALA A 119 4.14 11.33 0.34
N SER A 120 4.38 11.30 1.66
CA SER A 120 4.08 12.43 2.55
C SER A 120 4.86 13.70 2.25
N ASN A 121 5.97 13.60 1.50
CA ASN A 121 6.78 14.74 1.08
C ASN A 121 6.36 15.31 -0.29
N LEU A 122 5.44 14.67 -1.00
CA LEU A 122 4.97 15.11 -2.32
C LEU A 122 3.66 15.89 -2.15
N PRO A 123 3.60 17.18 -2.53
CA PRO A 123 2.43 18.02 -2.24
C PRO A 123 1.17 17.64 -3.04
N TRP A 124 1.33 16.89 -4.13
CA TRP A 124 0.23 16.38 -4.96
C TRP A 124 -0.19 14.94 -4.62
N VAL A 125 0.44 14.29 -3.64
CA VAL A 125 0.15 12.91 -3.26
C VAL A 125 -0.33 12.86 -1.81
N GLU A 126 -1.41 12.13 -1.55
CA GLU A 126 -1.90 11.88 -0.20
C GLU A 126 -1.98 10.36 0.05
N CYS A 127 -1.26 9.85 1.04
CA CYS A 127 -1.41 8.46 1.49
C CYS A 127 -2.36 8.39 2.69
N LEU A 128 -3.48 7.66 2.54
CA LEU A 128 -4.45 7.45 3.60
C LEU A 128 -4.68 5.96 3.84
N PRO A 129 -4.79 5.51 5.10
CA PRO A 129 -5.26 4.15 5.36
C PRO A 129 -6.69 3.96 4.84
N SER A 130 -7.09 2.73 4.50
CA SER A 130 -8.45 2.42 4.03
C SER A 130 -9.54 2.94 4.99
N LYS A 131 -9.27 2.97 6.32
CA LYS A 131 -10.14 3.57 7.36
C LYS A 131 -10.20 5.10 7.33
N GLY A 132 -9.12 5.75 6.92
CA GLY A 132 -8.98 7.20 6.83
C GLY A 132 -9.52 7.81 5.54
N LEU A 133 -9.93 6.99 4.57
CA LEU A 133 -10.48 7.48 3.30
C LEU A 133 -11.82 8.22 3.53
N THR A 134 -11.87 9.49 3.14
CA THR A 134 -13.05 10.34 3.28
C THR A 134 -13.57 10.79 1.91
N VAL A 135 -14.81 11.30 1.89
CA VAL A 135 -15.38 11.91 0.68
C VAL A 135 -14.51 13.08 0.21
N LEU A 136 -14.08 13.93 1.15
CA LEU A 136 -13.30 15.12 0.84
C LEU A 136 -11.95 14.75 0.21
N SER A 137 -11.30 13.70 0.69
CA SER A 137 -10.02 13.26 0.12
C SER A 137 -10.18 12.79 -1.32
N ILE A 138 -11.25 12.03 -1.62
CA ILE A 138 -11.57 11.56 -2.97
C ILE A 138 -11.89 12.72 -3.92
N LEU A 139 -12.65 13.72 -3.46
CA LEU A 139 -13.09 14.82 -4.33
C LEU A 139 -12.01 15.89 -4.55
N LYS A 140 -11.09 16.07 -3.59
CA LYS A 140 -9.98 17.04 -3.74
C LYS A 140 -8.91 16.63 -4.74
N ARG A 141 -8.84 15.34 -5.08
CA ARG A 141 -7.82 14.78 -5.96
C ARG A 141 -8.47 14.25 -7.22
N ASP A 142 -7.71 14.21 -8.29
CA ASP A 142 -8.18 13.80 -9.60
C ASP A 142 -8.18 12.28 -9.71
N VAL A 143 -7.12 11.61 -9.24
CA VAL A 143 -6.97 10.16 -9.33
C VAL A 143 -6.99 9.51 -7.95
N LEU A 144 -7.70 8.39 -7.83
CA LEU A 144 -7.72 7.55 -6.64
C LEU A 144 -7.08 6.20 -6.98
N VAL A 145 -6.02 5.84 -6.27
CA VAL A 145 -5.36 4.54 -6.39
C VAL A 145 -5.68 3.72 -5.14
N LEU A 146 -6.27 2.56 -5.32
CA LEU A 146 -6.59 1.60 -4.26
C LEU A 146 -5.78 0.33 -4.48
N SER A 147 -5.23 -0.24 -3.41
CA SER A 147 -4.81 -1.63 -3.47
C SER A 147 -6.03 -2.57 -3.56
N THR A 148 -5.84 -3.77 -4.09
CA THR A 148 -6.85 -4.85 -4.05
C THR A 148 -7.35 -5.08 -2.62
N ALA A 149 -6.42 -5.26 -1.67
CA ALA A 149 -6.74 -5.45 -0.24
C ALA A 149 -7.53 -4.28 0.38
N SER A 150 -7.23 -3.05 -0.01
CA SER A 150 -7.95 -1.87 0.46
C SER A 150 -9.33 -1.73 -0.14
N ALA A 151 -9.51 -2.11 -1.40
CA ALA A 151 -10.81 -2.11 -2.05
C ALA A 151 -11.77 -3.08 -1.34
N ASP A 152 -11.29 -4.28 -1.01
CA ASP A 152 -12.07 -5.29 -0.27
C ASP A 152 -12.46 -4.79 1.13
N SER A 153 -11.49 -4.26 1.87
CA SER A 153 -11.70 -3.67 3.20
C SER A 153 -12.73 -2.51 3.17
N LEU A 154 -12.71 -1.70 2.11
CA LEU A 154 -13.67 -0.63 1.90
C LEU A 154 -15.06 -1.17 1.55
N ALA A 155 -15.14 -2.17 0.67
CA ALA A 155 -16.38 -2.81 0.26
C ALA A 155 -17.10 -3.44 1.45
N GLU A 156 -16.38 -4.20 2.28
CA GLU A 156 -16.91 -4.81 3.50
C GLU A 156 -17.48 -3.75 4.47
N ARG A 157 -16.76 -2.64 4.64
CA ARG A 157 -17.20 -1.54 5.53
C ARG A 157 -18.44 -0.83 5.02
N LEU A 158 -18.60 -0.74 3.70
CA LEU A 158 -19.74 -0.10 3.03
C LEU A 158 -20.98 -1.01 2.97
N SER A 159 -20.79 -2.32 2.93
CA SER A 159 -21.87 -3.32 2.94
C SER A 159 -22.39 -3.59 4.36
N ARG A 160 -21.51 -3.65 5.38
CA ARG A 160 -21.88 -3.94 6.77
C ARG A 160 -22.98 -3.01 7.28
N PRO A 161 -24.09 -3.49 7.85
CA PRO A 161 -25.17 -2.64 8.32
C PRO A 161 -24.71 -1.63 9.39
N LEU A 162 -25.23 -0.40 9.34
CA LEU A 162 -24.94 0.62 10.34
C LEU A 162 -25.60 0.23 11.67
N SER A 163 -24.80 0.00 12.71
CA SER A 163 -25.31 -0.19 14.07
C SER A 163 -26.16 1.04 14.47
N ARG A 164 -27.44 0.78 14.77
CA ARG A 164 -28.35 1.76 15.35
C ARG A 164 -27.95 1.90 16.81
N GLY A 165 -27.51 3.09 17.22
CA GLY A 165 -27.13 3.33 18.61
C GLY A 165 -28.31 3.01 19.53
N ILE A 166 -28.17 1.95 20.33
CA ILE A 166 -29.12 1.60 21.37
C ILE A 166 -29.04 2.75 22.38
N HIS A 167 -30.01 3.66 22.34
CA HIS A 167 -30.20 4.61 23.44
C HIS A 167 -30.67 3.78 24.63
N ARG A 168 -29.73 3.37 25.49
CA ARG A 168 -30.08 2.85 26.81
C ARG A 168 -30.74 4.01 27.54
N ARG A 169 -32.08 4.04 27.52
CA ARG A 169 -32.83 4.84 28.50
C ARG A 169 -32.36 4.35 29.86
N ARG A 170 -31.65 5.20 30.61
CA ARG A 170 -31.43 4.97 32.04
C ARG A 170 -32.82 4.90 32.65
N ALA A 171 -33.25 3.70 33.04
CA ALA A 171 -34.34 3.56 33.98
C ALA A 171 -33.81 4.15 35.28
N ALA A 172 -34.31 5.33 35.64
CA ALA A 172 -34.17 5.87 36.98
C ALA A 172 -35.31 5.26 37.81
N LEU A 173 -34.95 4.44 38.79
CA LEU A 173 -35.73 4.07 39.96
C LEU A 173 -34.76 4.05 41.14
#